data_AF-A0A091C9J6-F1
#
_entry.id   AF-A0A091C9J6-F1
#
_cell.length_a   1.000
_cell.length_b   1.000
_cell.length_c   1.000
_cell.angle_alpha   90.00
_cell.angle_beta   90.00
_cell.angle_gamma   90.00
#
_symmetry.space_group_name_H-M   'P 1'
#
loop_
_entity.id
_entity.type
_entity.pdbx_description
1 polymer ?
#
loop_
_entity_poly.entity_id
_entity_poly.type
_entity_poly.pdbx_seq_one_letter_code
_entity_poly.pdbx_strand_id
1 'polypeptide(L)'
;MDEALKLADHVAIMSEGKIIQYDTPENILEQPADDFVKELIGEDRLMQAQPDNTLVKDVMTAAVTITSEKSLQEAITLMLKKEWILYW
;
A
#
# COMPACT_ATOMS: atom_id res chain seq x y z
N MET A 1 -5.37 -3.69 -15.66
CA MET A 1 -6.46 -3.11 -14.82
C MET A 1 -5.89 -2.69 -13.47
N ASP A 2 -4.93 -3.44 -12.96
CA ASP A 2 -4.18 -3.23 -11.72
C ASP A 2 -3.63 -1.82 -11.57
N GLU A 3 -3.07 -1.25 -12.64
CA GLU A 3 -2.51 0.09 -12.60
C GLU A 3 -3.59 1.16 -12.51
N ALA A 4 -4.76 0.93 -13.12
CA ALA A 4 -5.88 1.87 -13.11
C ALA A 4 -6.50 1.96 -11.70
N LEU A 5 -6.69 0.84 -11.01
CA LEU A 5 -7.22 0.87 -9.64
C LEU A 5 -6.25 1.48 -8.62
N LYS A 6 -4.93 1.38 -8.87
CA LYS A 6 -3.90 1.89 -7.95
C LYS A 6 -3.58 3.37 -8.13
N LEU A 7 -3.76 3.90 -9.34
CA LEU A 7 -3.26 5.25 -9.69
C LEU A 7 -4.36 6.21 -10.15
N ALA A 8 -5.51 5.71 -10.60
CA ALA A 8 -6.56 6.58 -11.13
C ALA A 8 -7.45 7.13 -10.02
N ASP A 9 -7.82 8.41 -10.12
CA ASP A 9 -8.85 8.99 -9.25
C ASP A 9 -10.23 8.39 -9.52
N HIS A 10 -10.51 8.03 -10.79
CA HIS A 10 -11.76 7.41 -11.25
C HIS A 10 -11.47 6.41 -12.37
N VAL A 11 -12.26 5.34 -12.46
CA VAL A 11 -12.11 4.26 -13.42
C VAL A 11 -13.44 4.05 -14.16
N ALA A 12 -13.37 3.94 -15.49
CA ALA A 12 -14.50 3.55 -16.33
C ALA A 12 -14.34 2.08 -16.75
N ILE A 13 -15.32 1.24 -16.43
CA ILE A 13 -15.42 -0.12 -16.92
C ILE A 13 -16.40 -0.13 -18.09
N MET A 14 -15.97 -0.71 -19.21
CA MET A 14 -16.74 -0.73 -20.45
C MET A 14 -16.84 -2.15 -21.01
N SER A 15 -17.99 -2.46 -21.61
CA SER A 15 -18.23 -3.70 -22.37
C SER A 15 -19.04 -3.39 -23.62
N GLU A 16 -18.70 -4.02 -24.74
CA GLU A 16 -19.37 -3.82 -26.04
C GLU A 16 -19.54 -2.35 -26.46
N GLY A 17 -18.56 -1.50 -26.12
CA GLY A 17 -18.58 -0.07 -26.44
C GLY A 17 -19.52 0.77 -25.55
N LYS A 18 -20.07 0.20 -24.48
CA LYS A 18 -20.89 0.90 -23.47
C LYS A 18 -20.17 0.96 -22.14
N ILE A 19 -20.36 2.05 -21.41
CA ILE A 19 -19.90 2.17 -20.01
C ILE A 19 -20.85 1.38 -19.13
N ILE A 20 -20.30 0.44 -18.38
CA ILE A 20 -21.01 -0.40 -17.42
C ILE A 20 -20.97 0.26 -16.05
N GLN A 21 -19.80 0.76 -15.63
CA GLN A 21 -19.62 1.48 -14.36
C GLN A 21 -18.55 2.55 -14.51
N TYR A 22 -18.73 3.70 -13.86
CA TYR A 22 -17.74 4.76 -13.77
C TYR A 22 -17.78 5.35 -12.36
N ASP A 23 -16.73 5.09 -11.58
CA ASP A 23 -16.63 5.55 -10.19
C ASP A 23 -15.16 5.53 -9.72
N THR A 24 -14.92 5.90 -8.48
CA THR A 24 -13.63 5.73 -7.79
C THR A 24 -13.25 4.24 -7.68
N PRO A 25 -11.95 3.92 -7.63
CA PRO A 25 -11.50 2.55 -7.42
C PRO A 25 -12.09 1.89 -6.17
N GLU A 26 -12.20 2.63 -5.06
CA GLU A 26 -12.81 2.14 -3.81
C GLU A 26 -14.27 1.74 -4.02
N ASN A 27 -15.10 2.61 -4.63
CA ASN A 27 -16.50 2.29 -4.88
C ASN A 27 -16.69 1.11 -5.84
N ILE A 28 -15.80 0.94 -6.83
CA ILE A 28 -15.88 -0.21 -7.75
C ILE A 28 -15.58 -1.53 -7.02
N LEU A 29 -14.67 -1.50 -6.05
CA LEU A 29 -14.32 -2.66 -5.22
C LEU A 29 -15.41 -2.96 -4.18
N GLU A 30 -15.99 -1.93 -3.55
CA GLU A 30 -17.03 -2.09 -2.53
C GLU A 30 -18.41 -2.40 -3.13
N GLN A 31 -18.72 -1.78 -4.27
CA GLN A 31 -20.04 -1.81 -4.92
C GLN A 31 -19.92 -2.03 -6.43
N PRO A 32 -19.49 -3.22 -6.87
CA PRO A 32 -19.47 -3.56 -8.29
C PRO A 32 -20.89 -3.58 -8.87
N ALA A 33 -21.06 -2.95 -10.03
CA ALA A 33 -22.38 -2.74 -10.65
C ALA A 33 -23.05 -4.04 -11.13
N ASP A 34 -22.29 -5.01 -11.60
CA ASP A 34 -22.77 -6.31 -12.05
C ASP A 34 -21.71 -7.41 -11.85
N ASP A 35 -22.06 -8.64 -12.23
CA ASP A 35 -21.17 -9.80 -12.10
C ASP A 35 -19.98 -9.74 -13.07
N PHE A 36 -20.11 -9.03 -14.20
CA PHE A 36 -19.00 -8.78 -15.12
C PHE A 36 -17.93 -7.91 -14.45
N VAL A 37 -18.32 -6.83 -13.76
CA VAL A 37 -17.40 -6.00 -12.99
C VAL A 37 -16.71 -6.83 -11.89
N LYS A 38 -17.45 -7.70 -11.18
CA LYS A 38 -16.84 -8.59 -10.17
C LYS A 38 -15.81 -9.54 -10.76
N GLU A 39 -16.13 -10.20 -11.88
CA GLU A 39 -15.20 -11.10 -12.55
C GLU A 39 -13.97 -10.36 -13.08
N LEU A 40 -14.14 -9.13 -13.58
CA LEU A 40 -13.06 -8.31 -14.11
C LEU A 40 -12.06 -7.88 -13.01
N ILE A 41 -12.57 -7.58 -11.82
CA ILE A 41 -11.76 -7.23 -10.64
C ILE A 41 -11.07 -8.48 -10.04
N GLY A 42 -11.77 -9.63 -10.04
CA GLY A 42 -11.31 -10.89 -9.47
C GLY A 42 -11.57 -11.01 -7.95
N GLU A 43 -11.99 -12.21 -7.49
CA GLU A 43 -12.32 -12.49 -6.09
C GLU A 43 -11.19 -12.19 -5.10
N ASP A 44 -9.94 -12.50 -5.46
CA ASP A 44 -8.77 -12.29 -4.59
C ASP A 44 -8.56 -10.80 -4.21
N ARG A 45 -9.10 -9.86 -5.00
CA ARG A 45 -8.87 -8.42 -4.80
C ARG A 45 -9.95 -7.73 -4.00
N LEU A 46 -11.18 -8.24 -4.07
CA LEU A 46 -12.25 -7.82 -3.15
C LEU A 46 -11.83 -8.08 -1.69
N MET A 47 -11.02 -9.12 -1.46
CA MET A 47 -10.45 -9.43 -0.14
C MET A 47 -9.26 -8.52 0.25
N GLN A 48 -8.50 -8.00 -0.73
CA GLN A 48 -7.35 -7.11 -0.52
C GLN A 48 -7.71 -5.62 -0.47
N ALA A 49 -8.96 -5.25 -0.79
CA ALA A 49 -9.45 -3.87 -0.69
C ALA A 49 -9.54 -3.37 0.77
N GLN A 50 -9.22 -4.20 1.76
CA GLN A 50 -8.92 -3.74 3.11
C GLN A 50 -7.76 -2.75 3.00
N PRO A 51 -7.96 -1.46 3.32
CA PRO A 51 -6.88 -0.49 3.24
C PRO A 51 -5.77 -0.97 4.17
N ASP A 52 -4.57 -1.10 3.61
CA ASP A 52 -3.34 -1.29 4.38
C ASP A 52 -3.10 0.00 5.17
N ASN A 53 -3.85 0.16 6.26
CA ASN A 53 -3.77 1.29 7.18
C ASN A 53 -2.50 1.22 8.05
N THR A 54 -1.50 0.45 7.62
CA THR A 54 -0.20 0.44 8.27
C THR A 54 0.41 1.83 8.09
N LEU A 55 0.31 2.64 9.13
CA LEU A 55 0.82 4.00 9.09
C LEU A 55 2.34 3.90 8.99
N VAL A 56 2.97 4.88 8.33
CA VAL A 56 4.44 4.94 8.22
C VAL A 56 5.10 4.86 9.61
N LYS A 57 4.44 5.38 10.65
CA LYS A 57 4.89 5.29 12.05
C LYS A 57 4.93 3.86 12.62
N ASP A 58 4.12 2.94 12.06
CA ASP A 58 3.98 1.57 12.51
C ASP A 58 5.04 0.66 11.85
N VAL A 59 5.52 1.03 10.65
CA VAL A 59 6.65 0.37 9.94
C VAL A 59 8.00 0.97 10.35
N MET A 60 8.02 2.26 10.69
CA MET A 60 9.23 2.95 11.12
C MET A 60 9.76 2.37 12.43
N THR A 61 10.90 1.71 12.36
CA THR A 61 11.68 1.38 13.56
C THR A 61 12.22 2.68 14.14
N ALA A 62 11.96 2.95 15.42
CA ALA A 62 12.39 4.18 16.09
C ALA A 62 13.87 4.50 15.84
N ALA A 63 14.11 5.66 15.24
CA ALA A 63 15.45 6.12 14.84
C ALA A 63 16.39 6.14 16.04
N VAL A 64 17.52 5.46 15.90
CA VAL A 64 18.58 5.50 16.90
C VAL A 64 19.27 6.85 16.81
N THR A 65 19.07 7.71 17.82
CA THR A 65 19.76 9.00 17.94
C THR A 65 20.90 8.89 18.95
N ILE A 66 22.05 9.48 18.61
CA ILE A 66 23.18 9.61 19.54
C ILE A 66 23.45 11.08 19.82
N THR A 67 23.70 11.41 21.09
CA THR A 67 24.12 12.73 21.54
C THR A 67 25.64 12.84 21.47
N SER A 68 26.18 14.04 21.23
CA SER A 68 27.61 14.31 21.04
C SER A 68 28.51 13.93 22.24
N GLU A 69 27.91 13.58 23.37
CA GLU A 69 28.61 13.16 24.59
C GLU A 69 29.03 11.68 24.59
N LYS A 70 28.55 10.89 23.62
CA LYS A 70 28.87 9.47 23.51
C LYS A 70 29.98 9.24 22.49
N SER A 71 30.84 8.27 22.79
CA SER A 71 31.97 7.91 21.92
C SER A 71 31.52 7.25 20.63
N LEU A 72 32.33 7.37 19.56
CA LEU A 72 32.08 6.72 18.28
C LEU A 72 31.92 5.19 18.41
N GLN A 73 32.62 4.59 19.37
CA GLN A 73 32.57 3.16 19.65
C GLN A 73 31.21 2.72 20.25
N GLU A 74 30.63 3.54 21.12
CA GLU A 74 29.28 3.32 21.64
C GLU A 74 28.22 3.51 20.56
N ALA A 75 28.43 4.45 19.63
CA ALA A 75 27.55 4.66 18.48
C ALA A 75 27.47 3.42 17.58
N ILE A 76 28.63 2.91 17.18
CA ILE A 76 28.73 1.73 16.31
C ILE A 76 28.12 0.50 17.00
N THR A 77 28.39 0.32 18.30
CA THR A 77 27.81 -0.78 19.09
C THR A 77 26.28 -0.71 19.13
N LEU A 78 25.72 0.48 19.29
CA LEU A 78 24.27 0.69 19.39
C LEU A 78 23.57 0.52 18.03
N MET A 79 24.22 0.91 16.93
CA MET A 79 23.75 0.67 15.57
C MET A 79 23.79 -0.81 15.17
N LEU A 80 24.85 -1.53 15.55
CA LEU A 80 24.97 -2.98 15.31
C LEU A 80 23.92 -3.78 16.09
N LYS A 81 23.64 -3.40 17.35
CA LYS A 81 22.65 -4.08 18.21
C LYS A 81 21.21 -3.98 17.67
N LYS A 82 20.91 -3.00 16.83
CA LYS A 82 19.57 -2.80 16.26
C LYS A 82 19.39 -3.42 14.87
N GLU A 83 20.38 -4.11 14.31
CA GLU A 83 20.34 -4.73 12.97
C GLU A 83 20.21 -3.73 11.79
N TRP A 84 20.53 -2.44 11.99
CA TRP A 84 20.35 -1.40 10.96
C TRP A 84 21.36 -1.45 9.79
N ILE A 85 22.39 -2.29 9.88
CA ILE A 85 23.53 -2.27 8.94
C ILE A 85 23.48 -3.46 7.96
N LEU A 86 22.54 -4.39 8.11
CA LEU A 86 22.50 -5.63 7.33
C LEU A 86 21.62 -5.58 6.08
N TYR A 87 21.41 -4.42 5.46
CA TYR A 87 20.80 -4.32 4.12
C TYR A 87 21.29 -3.06 3.40
N TRP A 88 22.50 -3.13 2.85
CA TRP A 88 22.96 -2.29 1.73
C TRP A 88 23.62 -3.21 0.70
#